data_AF-A0A8C1DQE0-F1
#
_entry.id   AF-A0A8C1DQE0-F1
#
_cell.length_a   1.000
_cell.length_b   1.000
_cell.length_c   1.000
_cell.angle_alpha   90.00
_cell.angle_beta   90.00
_cell.angle_gamma   90.00
#
_symmetry.space_group_name_H-M   'P 1'
#
loop_
_entity.id
_entity.type
_entity.pdbx_description
1 polymer ?
#
loop_
_entity_poly.entity_id
_entity_poly.type
_entity_poly.pdbx_seq_one_letter_code
_entity_poly.pdbx_strand_id
1 'polypeptide(L)'
;MVAGIEKRLFEGDAKKGKTPKYSLNDLDNELFKALALHITTKRIPMLQQLRVGLERYDLIKVMQKKPQECHDLFVIGYDDKVDSHYILSHLAPEMSPIGSIKQVKESKIMEFFQDFLLELEDTQPEDAAAGENLSVPKIMQWMTGQAHTHLLVSEREKFNIVFKFDHCCLQHMPNHTVCYPIVSACTNTITFPVVHMVDYESFKTLMQTAVTYGASFDRV
;
A
#
# COMPACT_ATOMS: atom_id res chain seq x y z
N MET A 1 -31.53 8.10 22.64
CA MET A 1 -30.45 8.25 21.64
C MET A 1 -30.86 7.63 20.29
N VAL A 2 -31.35 6.39 20.26
CA VAL A 2 -31.77 5.67 19.03
C VAL A 2 -32.92 6.34 18.26
N ALA A 3 -33.96 6.85 18.94
CA ALA A 3 -35.11 7.52 18.29
C ALA A 3 -34.74 8.81 17.52
N GLY A 4 -33.64 9.47 17.92
CA GLY A 4 -33.14 10.67 17.22
C GLY A 4 -32.39 10.35 15.93
N ILE A 5 -31.70 9.20 15.89
CA ILE A 5 -31.00 8.69 14.71
C ILE A 5 -32.03 8.24 13.67
N GLU A 6 -33.08 7.54 14.12
CA GLU A 6 -34.12 7.01 13.25
C GLU A 6 -34.89 8.11 12.49
N LYS A 7 -35.24 9.22 13.16
CA LYS A 7 -35.92 10.38 12.53
C LYS A 7 -35.02 11.15 11.55
N ARG A 8 -33.70 11.10 11.76
CA ARG A 8 -32.73 11.78 10.91
C ARG A 8 -32.42 10.99 9.65
N LEU A 9 -32.29 9.66 9.75
CA LEU A 9 -31.76 8.83 8.67
C LEU A 9 -32.82 8.09 7.84
N PHE A 10 -34.07 7.96 8.31
CA PHE A 10 -35.09 7.16 7.64
C PHE A 10 -36.43 7.92 7.49
N GLU A 11 -37.14 7.67 6.39
CA GLU A 11 -38.49 8.18 6.09
C GLU A 11 -39.49 7.03 5.95
N GLY A 12 -40.76 7.30 6.24
CA GLY A 12 -41.84 6.32 6.14
C GLY A 12 -42.50 5.97 7.48
N ASP A 13 -43.66 5.32 7.39
CA ASP A 13 -44.46 4.88 8.54
C ASP A 13 -43.90 3.56 9.07
N ALA A 14 -43.77 3.43 10.39
CA ALA A 14 -43.32 2.21 11.06
C ALA A 14 -44.15 0.97 10.68
N LYS A 15 -45.39 1.15 10.22
CA LYS A 15 -46.28 0.07 9.77
C LYS A 15 -46.02 -0.43 8.35
N LYS A 16 -45.31 0.33 7.51
CA LYS A 16 -45.04 0.00 6.09
C LYS A 16 -43.54 -0.21 5.78
N GLY A 17 -42.68 -0.15 6.79
CA GLY A 17 -41.23 -0.17 6.63
C GLY A 17 -40.69 1.24 6.36
N LYS A 18 -39.50 1.54 6.90
CA LYS A 18 -38.84 2.84 6.71
C LYS A 18 -37.73 2.71 5.67
N THR A 19 -37.65 3.67 4.75
CA THR A 19 -36.61 3.76 3.73
C THR A 19 -35.54 4.75 4.15
N PRO A 20 -34.24 4.47 3.93
CA PRO A 20 -33.18 5.46 4.15
C PRO A 20 -33.44 6.72 3.32
N LYS A 21 -33.20 7.90 3.91
CA LYS A 21 -33.34 9.19 3.20
C LYS A 21 -32.26 9.46 2.16
N TYR A 22 -31.21 8.65 2.15
CA TYR A 22 -30.03 8.83 1.33
C TYR A 22 -29.78 7.52 0.58
N SER A 23 -29.36 7.60 -0.69
CA SER A 23 -28.69 6.46 -1.29
C SER A 23 -27.33 6.28 -0.60
N LEU A 24 -26.81 5.05 -0.54
CA LEU A 24 -25.46 4.78 -0.01
C LEU A 24 -24.42 5.70 -0.67
N ASN A 25 -24.57 5.93 -1.98
CA ASN A 25 -23.71 6.80 -2.78
C ASN A 25 -23.74 8.29 -2.36
N ASP A 26 -24.87 8.81 -1.90
CA ASP A 26 -24.99 10.22 -1.47
C ASP A 26 -24.39 10.44 -0.08
N LEU A 27 -24.54 9.45 0.81
CA LEU A 27 -23.94 9.49 2.15
C LEU A 27 -22.41 9.42 2.06
N ASP A 28 -21.89 8.58 1.17
CA ASP A 28 -20.45 8.43 0.94
C ASP A 28 -19.85 9.72 0.37
N ASN A 29 -20.49 10.35 -0.62
CA ASN A 29 -19.98 11.58 -1.23
C ASN A 29 -19.85 12.74 -0.23
N GLU A 30 -20.86 12.97 0.60
CA GLU A 30 -20.80 14.05 1.61
C GLU A 30 -19.82 13.72 2.73
N LEU A 31 -19.69 12.44 3.10
CA LEU A 31 -18.69 11.99 4.06
C LEU A 31 -17.25 12.20 3.51
N PHE A 32 -16.99 11.85 2.25
CA PHE A 32 -15.69 12.08 1.59
C PHE A 32 -15.36 13.57 1.50
N LYS A 33 -16.33 14.43 1.14
CA LYS A 33 -16.13 15.88 1.13
C LYS A 33 -15.83 16.43 2.52
N ALA A 34 -16.54 15.97 3.55
CA ALA A 34 -16.30 16.38 4.92
C ALA A 34 -14.92 15.92 5.43
N LEU A 35 -14.50 14.70 5.08
CA LEU A 35 -13.17 14.17 5.40
C LEU A 35 -12.08 14.98 4.69
N ALA A 36 -12.24 15.23 3.39
CA ALA A 36 -11.33 16.04 2.60
C ALA A 36 -11.21 17.45 3.16
N LEU A 37 -12.34 18.09 3.50
CA LEU A 37 -12.35 19.40 4.14
C LEU A 37 -11.64 19.38 5.49
N HIS A 38 -11.88 18.36 6.33
CA HIS A 38 -11.23 18.23 7.64
C HIS A 38 -9.71 18.03 7.54
N ILE A 39 -9.26 17.20 6.61
CA ILE A 39 -7.83 16.94 6.36
C ILE A 39 -7.15 18.20 5.81
N THR A 40 -7.82 18.92 4.91
CA THR A 40 -7.25 20.10 4.24
C THR A 40 -7.31 21.36 5.08
N THR A 41 -8.35 21.59 5.89
CA THR A 41 -8.49 22.82 6.70
C THR A 41 -7.36 23.06 7.68
N LYS A 42 -6.70 22.01 8.18
CA LYS A 42 -5.52 22.16 9.05
C LYS A 42 -4.22 22.39 8.26
N ARG A 43 -4.11 21.80 7.07
CA ARG A 43 -2.88 21.84 6.26
C ARG A 43 -2.80 23.09 5.38
N ILE A 44 -3.93 23.55 4.82
CA ILE A 44 -3.99 24.72 3.93
C ILE A 44 -3.38 25.98 4.59
N PRO A 45 -3.73 26.35 5.83
CA PRO A 45 -3.15 27.54 6.46
C PRO A 45 -1.63 27.43 6.64
N MET A 46 -1.13 26.24 7.00
CA MET A 46 0.32 26.01 7.15
C MET A 46 1.04 26.12 5.79
N LEU A 47 0.48 25.52 4.74
CA LEU A 47 1.03 25.59 3.38
C LEU A 47 0.98 27.02 2.82
N GLN A 48 -0.07 27.79 3.14
CA GLN A 48 -0.18 29.20 2.80
C GLN A 48 0.89 30.04 3.50
N GLN A 49 1.11 29.83 4.80
CA GLN A 49 2.18 30.51 5.53
C GLN A 49 3.56 30.17 4.99
N LEU A 50 3.81 28.89 4.68
CA LEU A 50 5.04 28.45 4.02
C LEU A 50 5.22 29.19 2.69
N ARG A 51 4.18 29.21 1.83
CA ARG A 51 4.19 29.92 0.55
C ARG A 51 4.53 31.41 0.71
N VAL A 52 3.90 32.11 1.66
CA VAL A 52 4.17 33.53 1.93
C VAL A 52 5.64 33.74 2.35
N GLY A 53 6.18 32.85 3.19
CA GLY A 53 7.59 32.86 3.56
C GLY A 53 8.51 32.70 2.35
N LEU A 54 8.24 31.73 1.48
CA LEU A 54 9.01 31.51 0.24
C LEU A 54 8.92 32.69 -0.73
N GLU A 55 7.74 33.32 -0.85
CA GLU A 55 7.52 34.48 -1.70
C GLU A 55 8.34 35.70 -1.26
N ARG A 56 8.53 35.89 0.05
CA ARG A 56 9.29 37.01 0.60
C ARG A 56 10.75 37.05 0.14
N TYR A 57 11.32 35.89 -0.19
CA TYR A 57 12.68 35.73 -0.69
C TYR A 57 12.73 35.50 -2.21
N ASP A 58 11.63 35.75 -2.93
CA ASP A 58 11.47 35.46 -4.35
C ASP A 58 11.73 33.98 -4.73
N LEU A 59 11.74 33.06 -3.76
CA LEU A 59 12.09 31.67 -3.99
C LEU A 59 11.06 30.97 -4.88
N ILE A 60 9.79 31.38 -4.82
CA ILE A 60 8.73 30.88 -5.73
C ILE A 60 9.12 31.09 -7.19
N LYS A 61 9.67 32.26 -7.55
CA LYS A 61 10.10 32.56 -8.93
C LYS A 61 11.28 31.69 -9.33
N VAL A 62 12.23 31.47 -8.41
CA VAL A 62 13.40 30.61 -8.64
C VAL A 62 12.95 29.16 -8.85
N MET A 63 12.07 28.64 -8.01
CA MET A 63 11.51 27.28 -8.13
C MET A 63 10.75 27.09 -9.44
N GLN A 64 9.98 28.08 -9.89
CA GLN A 64 9.30 28.04 -11.19
C GLN A 64 10.27 28.04 -12.37
N LYS A 65 11.38 28.78 -12.27
CA LYS A 65 12.37 28.91 -13.34
C LYS A 65 13.36 27.74 -13.38
N LYS A 66 13.67 27.15 -12.24
CA LYS A 66 14.69 26.10 -12.02
C LYS A 66 14.13 24.96 -11.15
N PRO A 67 13.06 24.28 -11.58
CA PRO A 67 12.38 23.28 -10.74
C PRO A 67 13.27 22.09 -10.39
N GLN A 68 14.11 21.62 -11.32
CA GLN A 68 15.02 20.50 -11.08
C GLN A 68 16.12 20.85 -10.07
N GLU A 69 16.75 22.02 -10.21
CA GLU A 69 17.78 22.47 -9.25
C GLU A 69 17.21 22.73 -7.84
N CYS A 70 15.94 23.13 -7.75
CA CYS A 70 15.27 23.37 -6.48
C CYS A 70 14.68 22.09 -5.87
N HIS A 71 14.57 21.00 -6.62
CA HIS A 71 13.97 19.75 -6.15
C HIS A 71 14.68 19.26 -4.88
N ASP A 72 16.02 19.28 -4.89
CA ASP A 72 16.89 18.79 -3.82
C ASP A 72 16.78 19.59 -2.52
N LEU A 73 16.28 20.83 -2.60
CA LEU A 73 16.04 21.66 -1.42
C LEU A 73 14.84 21.16 -0.60
N PHE A 74 13.92 20.44 -1.24
CA PHE A 74 12.68 19.96 -0.64
C PHE A 74 12.60 18.43 -0.60
N VAL A 75 13.43 17.75 -1.37
CA VAL A 75 13.53 16.30 -1.43
C VAL A 75 14.97 15.91 -1.14
N ILE A 76 15.20 15.41 0.08
CA ILE A 76 16.53 14.93 0.48
C ILE A 76 16.77 13.58 -0.20
N GLY A 77 17.91 13.43 -0.87
CA GLY A 77 18.39 12.16 -1.42
C GLY A 77 17.81 11.84 -2.79
N TYR A 78 18.57 12.12 -3.85
CA TYR A 78 18.11 11.90 -5.24
C TYR A 78 18.11 10.42 -5.69
N ASP A 79 18.58 9.48 -4.86
CA ASP A 79 18.63 8.08 -5.27
C ASP A 79 18.66 7.14 -4.07
N ASP A 80 17.53 7.04 -3.38
CA ASP A 80 17.28 6.00 -2.38
C ASP A 80 16.20 5.05 -2.96
N LYS A 81 16.36 4.70 -4.25
CA LYS A 81 15.55 3.65 -4.89
C LYS A 81 15.72 2.38 -4.06
N VAL A 82 14.59 1.85 -3.60
CA VAL A 82 14.58 0.62 -2.82
C VAL A 82 15.08 -0.51 -3.71
N ASP A 83 16.16 -1.15 -3.27
CA ASP A 83 16.70 -2.37 -3.85
C ASP A 83 16.15 -3.61 -3.12
N SER A 84 16.40 -4.78 -3.70
CA SER A 84 15.97 -6.06 -3.18
C SER A 84 16.56 -6.31 -1.80
N HIS A 85 17.82 -5.92 -1.60
CA HIS A 85 18.53 -6.05 -0.33
C HIS A 85 17.85 -5.29 0.81
N TYR A 86 17.40 -4.06 0.54
CA TYR A 86 16.66 -3.25 1.50
C TYR A 86 15.35 -3.93 1.89
N ILE A 87 14.57 -4.42 0.94
CA ILE A 87 13.33 -5.15 1.28
C ILE A 87 13.64 -6.38 2.12
N LEU A 88 14.58 -7.22 1.66
CA LEU A 88 14.93 -8.50 2.29
C LEU A 88 15.45 -8.32 3.72
N SER A 89 16.27 -7.29 3.97
CA SER A 89 16.83 -7.00 5.29
C SER A 89 15.80 -6.54 6.32
N HIS A 90 14.63 -6.06 5.89
CA HIS A 90 13.54 -5.63 6.78
C HIS A 90 12.38 -6.65 6.83
N LEU A 91 12.52 -7.85 6.27
CA LEU A 91 11.51 -8.90 6.40
C LEU A 91 11.51 -9.47 7.82
N ALA A 92 10.31 -9.55 8.40
CA ALA A 92 10.05 -10.16 9.70
C ALA A 92 8.95 -11.24 9.56
N PRO A 93 9.26 -12.42 8.98
CA PRO A 93 8.27 -13.46 8.73
C PRO A 93 7.81 -14.15 10.02
N GLU A 94 6.50 -14.34 10.15
CA GLU A 94 5.87 -15.14 11.20
C GLU A 94 5.85 -16.62 10.77
N MET A 95 7.00 -17.29 10.96
CA MET A 95 7.18 -18.69 10.55
C MET A 95 6.46 -19.67 11.49
N SER A 96 5.98 -20.77 10.92
CA SER A 96 5.54 -21.95 11.65
C SER A 96 6.69 -22.61 12.42
N PRO A 97 6.39 -23.50 13.39
CA PRO A 97 7.42 -24.17 14.19
C PRO A 97 8.48 -24.88 13.34
N ILE A 98 9.73 -24.78 13.79
CA ILE A 98 10.89 -25.35 13.12
C ILE A 98 10.72 -26.87 12.94
N GLY A 99 10.98 -27.36 11.72
CA GLY A 99 10.85 -28.77 11.34
C GLY A 99 9.44 -29.18 10.92
N SER A 100 8.46 -28.28 10.94
CA SER A 100 7.11 -28.59 10.45
C SER A 100 7.03 -28.55 8.92
N ILE A 101 6.11 -29.33 8.33
CA ILE A 101 5.83 -29.30 6.89
C ILE A 101 5.38 -27.89 6.45
N LYS A 102 4.69 -27.16 7.33
CA LYS A 102 4.28 -25.78 7.09
C LYS A 102 5.50 -24.87 6.93
N GLN A 103 6.45 -24.94 7.86
CA GLN A 103 7.68 -24.15 7.80
C GLN A 103 8.50 -24.42 6.52
N VAL A 104 8.55 -25.67 6.05
CA VAL A 104 9.23 -26.00 4.78
C VAL A 104 8.59 -25.26 3.61
N LYS A 105 7.25 -25.24 3.53
CA LYS A 105 6.53 -24.52 2.48
C LYS A 105 6.71 -23.01 2.58
N GLU A 106 6.68 -22.47 3.79
CA GLU A 106 6.86 -21.04 4.05
C GLU A 106 8.27 -20.57 3.66
N SER A 107 9.30 -21.37 3.99
CA SER A 107 10.68 -21.07 3.62
C SER A 107 10.86 -21.06 2.11
N LYS A 108 10.20 -21.97 1.40
CA LYS A 108 10.20 -21.99 -0.07
C LYS A 108 9.57 -20.74 -0.66
N ILE A 109 8.50 -20.20 -0.06
CA ILE A 109 7.90 -18.93 -0.48
C ILE A 109 8.85 -17.75 -0.24
N MET A 110 9.61 -17.77 0.87
CA MET A 110 10.66 -16.76 1.12
C MET A 110 11.74 -16.79 0.03
N GLU A 111 12.20 -17.98 -0.34
CA GLU A 111 13.16 -18.18 -1.44
C GLU A 111 12.59 -17.66 -2.76
N PHE A 112 11.35 -18.02 -3.10
CA PHE A 112 10.69 -17.51 -4.30
C PHE A 112 10.56 -15.98 -4.31
N PHE A 113 10.25 -15.36 -3.17
CA PHE A 113 10.17 -13.91 -3.07
C PHE A 113 11.53 -13.25 -3.28
N GLN A 114 12.59 -13.82 -2.71
CA GLN A 114 13.96 -13.35 -2.92
C GLN A 114 14.36 -13.45 -4.40
N ASP A 115 14.18 -14.63 -5.02
CA ASP A 115 14.50 -14.85 -6.43
C ASP A 115 13.70 -13.90 -7.34
N PHE A 116 12.44 -13.66 -7.00
CA PHE A 116 11.58 -12.75 -7.72
C PHE A 116 12.06 -11.29 -7.68
N LEU A 117 12.49 -10.81 -6.51
CA LEU A 117 13.03 -9.45 -6.39
C LEU A 117 14.33 -9.30 -7.17
N LEU A 118 15.23 -10.28 -7.09
CA LEU A 118 16.50 -10.28 -7.82
C LEU A 118 16.26 -10.31 -9.34
N GLU A 119 15.33 -11.15 -9.81
CA GLU A 119 14.96 -11.20 -11.23
C GLU A 119 14.40 -9.85 -11.70
N LEU A 120 13.63 -9.15 -10.87
CA LEU A 120 13.13 -7.81 -11.20
C LEU A 120 14.27 -6.80 -11.34
N GLU A 121 15.34 -6.89 -10.56
CA GLU A 121 16.50 -6.00 -10.70
C GLU A 121 17.31 -6.30 -11.95
N ASP A 122 17.58 -7.57 -12.23
CA ASP A 122 18.34 -8.02 -13.41
C ASP A 122 17.64 -7.67 -14.73
N THR A 123 16.31 -7.59 -14.72
CA THR A 123 15.48 -7.34 -15.92
C THR A 123 15.16 -5.86 -16.15
N GLN A 124 15.55 -4.93 -15.26
CA GLN A 124 15.33 -3.50 -15.48
C GLN A 124 16.43 -2.91 -16.39
N PRO A 125 16.11 -2.40 -17.60
CA PRO A 125 17.04 -1.58 -18.36
C PRO A 125 17.35 -0.30 -17.57
N GLU A 126 18.61 0.13 -17.55
CA GLU A 126 19.06 1.35 -16.84
C GLU A 126 18.27 2.62 -17.24
N ASP A 127 17.65 2.63 -18.43
CA ASP A 127 16.88 3.75 -19.00
C ASP A 127 15.38 3.45 -19.24
N ALA A 128 14.78 2.43 -18.61
CA ALA A 128 13.37 2.12 -18.83
C ALA A 128 12.44 3.25 -18.33
N ALA A 129 11.64 3.79 -19.24
CA ALA A 129 10.64 4.81 -18.93
C ALA A 129 9.71 4.33 -17.80
N ALA A 130 9.65 5.10 -16.72
CA ALA A 130 8.81 4.86 -15.57
C ALA A 130 7.33 4.80 -16.00
N GLY A 131 6.75 3.60 -16.07
CA GLY A 131 5.33 3.50 -16.40
C GLY A 131 4.74 2.09 -16.37
N GLU A 132 5.35 1.12 -17.06
CA GLU A 132 4.62 -0.12 -17.38
C GLU A 132 5.19 -1.39 -16.72
N ASN A 133 6.50 -1.46 -16.51
CA ASN A 133 7.13 -2.67 -15.98
C ASN A 133 7.09 -2.73 -14.45
N LEU A 134 6.95 -3.95 -13.92
CA LEU A 134 7.10 -4.22 -12.50
C LEU A 134 8.54 -3.93 -12.06
N SER A 135 8.70 -3.35 -10.88
CA SER A 135 10.00 -2.95 -10.32
C SER A 135 10.05 -3.20 -8.83
N VAL A 136 11.24 -3.32 -8.26
CA VAL A 136 11.41 -3.47 -6.81
C VAL A 136 10.75 -2.32 -6.02
N PRO A 137 10.92 -1.03 -6.40
CA PRO A 137 10.17 0.06 -5.76
C PRO A 137 8.65 -0.10 -5.85
N LYS A 138 8.12 -0.65 -6.96
CA LYS A 138 6.68 -0.89 -7.11
C LYS A 138 6.19 -2.03 -6.20
N ILE A 139 7.01 -3.06 -5.98
CA ILE A 139 6.74 -4.09 -4.98
C ILE A 139 6.71 -3.48 -3.58
N MET A 140 7.74 -2.71 -3.20
CA MET A 140 7.78 -2.01 -1.91
C MET A 140 6.55 -1.12 -1.70
N GLN A 141 6.19 -0.31 -2.70
CA GLN A 141 5.02 0.57 -2.67
C GLN A 141 3.72 -0.20 -2.48
N TRP A 142 3.56 -1.32 -3.18
CA TRP A 142 2.37 -2.15 -3.05
C TRP A 142 2.26 -2.75 -1.65
N MET A 143 3.36 -3.23 -1.07
CA MET A 143 3.39 -3.88 0.24
C MET A 143 3.19 -2.89 1.41
N THR A 144 3.72 -1.67 1.28
CA THR A 144 3.93 -0.76 2.42
C THR A 144 3.32 0.64 2.23
N GLY A 145 2.87 0.97 1.02
CA GLY A 145 2.39 2.30 0.69
C GLY A 145 3.49 3.34 0.43
N GLN A 146 4.77 2.94 0.43
CA GLN A 146 5.92 3.80 0.10
C GLN A 146 6.90 3.08 -0.84
N ALA A 147 7.44 3.78 -1.83
CA ALA A 147 8.36 3.22 -2.83
C ALA A 147 9.85 3.46 -2.52
N HIS A 148 10.16 4.21 -1.47
CA HIS A 148 11.49 4.72 -1.13
C HIS A 148 11.97 4.17 0.22
N THR A 149 13.28 4.23 0.44
CA THR A 149 13.85 3.90 1.75
C THR A 149 13.53 5.03 2.75
N HIS A 150 13.44 4.68 4.03
CA HIS A 150 13.15 5.69 5.07
C HIS A 150 14.31 6.67 5.17
N LEU A 151 14.04 7.97 5.35
CA LEU A 151 15.11 8.98 5.45
C LEU A 151 15.90 8.87 6.76
N LEU A 152 15.21 8.60 7.87
CA LEU A 152 15.84 8.56 9.19
C LEU A 152 16.30 7.14 9.53
N VAL A 153 17.56 7.00 9.99
CA VAL A 153 18.10 5.72 10.45
C VAL A 153 17.23 5.09 11.55
N SER A 154 16.72 5.90 12.47
CA SER A 154 15.83 5.42 13.54
C SER A 154 14.47 4.92 13.06
N GLU A 155 14.03 5.34 11.86
CA GLU A 155 12.84 4.80 11.19
C GLU A 155 13.21 3.50 10.48
N ARG A 156 14.37 3.44 9.79
CA ARG A 156 14.89 2.21 9.17
C ARG A 156 14.99 1.07 10.19
N GLU A 157 15.58 1.32 11.35
CA GLU A 157 15.76 0.31 12.42
C GLU A 157 14.46 -0.25 12.99
N LYS A 158 13.36 0.52 12.95
CA LYS A 158 12.05 0.09 13.46
C LYS A 158 11.16 -0.49 12.38
N PHE A 159 11.47 -0.18 11.13
CA PHE A 159 10.70 -0.61 9.99
C PHE A 159 10.85 -2.11 9.80
N ASN A 160 9.72 -2.80 9.65
CA ASN A 160 9.66 -4.23 9.38
C ASN A 160 8.48 -4.52 8.47
N ILE A 161 8.65 -5.49 7.59
CA ILE A 161 7.60 -6.01 6.72
C ILE A 161 7.24 -7.40 7.22
N VAL A 162 6.02 -7.56 7.71
CA VAL A 162 5.57 -8.80 8.33
C VAL A 162 4.99 -9.72 7.28
N PHE A 163 5.59 -10.90 7.12
CA PHE A 163 5.07 -11.95 6.24
C PHE A 163 4.29 -12.96 7.07
N LYS A 164 3.05 -13.21 6.68
CA LYS A 164 2.18 -14.24 7.24
C LYS A 164 1.84 -15.26 6.17
N PHE A 165 1.50 -16.47 6.59
CA PHE A 165 1.28 -17.60 5.71
C PHE A 165 -0.08 -18.26 6.00
N ASP A 166 -1.02 -18.14 5.06
CA ASP A 166 -2.32 -18.80 5.16
C ASP A 166 -2.26 -20.19 4.51
N HIS A 167 -2.39 -21.21 5.35
CA HIS A 167 -2.45 -22.62 4.95
C HIS A 167 -3.89 -23.15 4.85
N CYS A 168 -4.88 -22.35 5.25
CA CYS A 168 -6.25 -22.80 5.49
C CYS A 168 -7.27 -22.15 4.55
N CYS A 169 -6.84 -21.49 3.47
CA CYS A 169 -7.76 -20.85 2.52
C CYS A 169 -8.87 -21.79 2.02
N LEU A 170 -8.56 -23.08 1.77
CA LEU A 170 -9.54 -24.08 1.34
C LEU A 170 -10.54 -24.49 2.42
N GLN A 171 -10.20 -24.28 3.70
CA GLN A 171 -11.11 -24.51 4.83
C GLN A 171 -12.10 -23.35 4.94
N HIS A 172 -11.63 -22.12 4.72
CA HIS A 172 -12.44 -20.91 4.79
C HIS A 172 -13.37 -20.76 3.57
N MET A 173 -12.88 -21.05 2.37
CA MET A 173 -13.66 -21.05 1.14
C MET A 173 -13.42 -22.34 0.35
N PRO A 174 -14.22 -23.39 0.55
CA PRO A 174 -14.10 -24.59 -0.25
C PRO A 174 -14.47 -24.29 -1.70
N ASN A 175 -13.66 -24.78 -2.66
CA ASN A 175 -13.83 -24.67 -4.13
C ASN A 175 -13.30 -23.41 -4.83
N HIS A 176 -12.61 -22.49 -4.15
CA HIS A 176 -11.90 -21.43 -4.88
C HIS A 176 -10.72 -22.01 -5.67
N THR A 177 -10.43 -21.44 -6.83
CA THR A 177 -9.37 -21.91 -7.73
C THR A 177 -8.04 -21.20 -7.51
N VAL A 178 -8.08 -19.98 -6.98
CA VAL A 178 -6.90 -19.13 -6.76
C VAL A 178 -7.12 -18.20 -5.58
N CYS A 179 -6.04 -17.88 -4.87
CA CYS A 179 -5.99 -16.78 -3.91
C CYS A 179 -4.83 -15.86 -4.28
N TYR A 180 -5.02 -14.55 -4.08
CA TYR A 180 -3.94 -13.57 -4.18
C TYR A 180 -3.46 -13.19 -2.78
N PRO A 181 -2.19 -12.73 -2.64
CA PRO A 181 -1.74 -12.23 -1.35
C PRO A 181 -2.56 -11.03 -0.90
N ILE A 182 -2.75 -10.92 0.40
CA ILE A 182 -3.49 -9.83 1.03
C ILE A 182 -2.49 -8.89 1.69
N VAL A 183 -2.60 -7.60 1.38
CA VAL A 183 -1.71 -6.57 1.91
C VAL A 183 -2.45 -5.63 2.86
N SER A 184 -1.81 -5.28 3.96
CA SER A 184 -2.14 -4.14 4.79
C SER A 184 -0.93 -3.21 4.87
N ALA A 185 -0.95 -2.15 4.05
CA ALA A 185 0.13 -1.16 4.01
C ALA A 185 0.29 -0.44 5.36
N CYS A 186 -0.80 -0.17 6.09
CA CYS A 186 -0.74 0.50 7.39
C CYS A 186 0.03 -0.30 8.46
N THR A 187 0.08 -1.62 8.34
CA THR A 187 0.81 -2.50 9.28
C THR A 187 1.99 -3.19 8.61
N ASN A 188 2.35 -2.79 7.38
CA ASN A 188 3.38 -3.42 6.55
C ASN A 188 3.26 -4.94 6.51
N THR A 189 2.03 -5.47 6.45
CA THR A 189 1.77 -6.91 6.59
C THR A 189 1.28 -7.49 5.27
N ILE A 190 1.83 -8.63 4.89
CA ILE A 190 1.41 -9.40 3.72
C ILE A 190 1.07 -10.81 4.16
N THR A 191 -0.04 -11.34 3.67
CA THR A 191 -0.43 -12.73 3.91
C THR A 191 -0.39 -13.51 2.61
N PHE A 192 0.48 -14.52 2.54
CA PHE A 192 0.65 -15.38 1.37
C PHE A 192 -0.26 -16.61 1.43
N PRO A 193 -1.02 -16.91 0.36
CA PRO A 193 -1.84 -18.10 0.28
C PRO A 193 -0.99 -19.32 -0.13
N VAL A 194 -0.46 -20.03 0.86
CA VAL A 194 0.57 -21.07 0.67
C VAL A 194 0.15 -22.17 -0.31
N VAL A 195 -1.12 -22.55 -0.29
CA VAL A 195 -1.67 -23.63 -1.13
C VAL A 195 -1.53 -23.34 -2.63
N HIS A 196 -1.51 -22.07 -3.03
CA HIS A 196 -1.48 -21.65 -4.43
C HIS A 196 -0.08 -21.22 -4.90
N MET A 197 0.94 -21.32 -4.04
CA MET A 197 2.31 -20.90 -4.30
C MET A 197 3.29 -22.07 -4.18
N VAL A 198 3.01 -23.15 -4.90
CA VAL A 198 3.73 -24.44 -4.79
C VAL A 198 5.10 -24.39 -5.49
N ASP A 199 5.16 -23.68 -6.60
CA ASP A 199 6.33 -23.49 -7.46
C ASP A 199 6.54 -22.01 -7.80
N TYR A 200 7.74 -21.69 -8.31
CA TYR A 200 8.15 -20.32 -8.58
C TYR A 200 7.29 -19.64 -9.66
N GLU A 201 6.88 -20.35 -10.71
CA GLU A 201 6.06 -19.77 -11.78
C GLU A 201 4.66 -19.41 -11.30
N SER A 202 4.05 -20.30 -10.51
CA SER A 202 2.79 -20.02 -9.83
C SER A 202 2.91 -18.82 -8.90
N PHE A 203 3.97 -18.76 -8.08
CA PHE A 203 4.26 -17.63 -7.20
C PHE A 203 4.39 -16.31 -7.97
N LYS A 204 5.24 -16.29 -9.01
CA LYS A 204 5.53 -15.13 -9.85
C LYS A 204 4.28 -14.60 -10.54
N THR A 205 3.49 -15.48 -11.14
CA THR A 205 2.22 -15.13 -11.81
C THR A 205 1.24 -14.49 -10.81
N LEU A 206 1.11 -15.05 -9.61
CA LEU A 206 0.25 -14.50 -8.57
C LEU A 206 0.74 -13.13 -8.08
N MET A 207 2.04 -12.96 -7.86
CA MET A 207 2.63 -11.68 -7.45
C MET A 207 2.42 -10.60 -8.51
N GLN A 208 2.74 -10.89 -9.77
CA GLN A 208 2.56 -9.95 -10.88
C GLN A 208 1.09 -9.53 -11.01
N THR A 209 0.16 -10.49 -10.95
CA THR A 209 -1.28 -10.22 -11.03
C THR A 209 -1.74 -9.39 -9.83
N ALA A 210 -1.35 -9.77 -8.61
CA ALA A 210 -1.75 -9.10 -7.38
C ALA A 210 -1.24 -7.66 -7.32
N VAL A 211 -0.01 -7.40 -7.76
CA VAL A 211 0.55 -6.03 -7.78
C VAL A 211 -0.08 -5.21 -8.88
N THR A 212 -0.34 -5.81 -10.05
CA THR A 212 -0.92 -5.10 -11.20
C THR A 212 -2.36 -4.67 -10.93
N TYR A 213 -3.17 -5.56 -10.36
CA TYR A 213 -4.61 -5.32 -10.16
C TYR A 213 -4.99 -4.96 -8.72
N GLY A 214 -4.12 -5.21 -7.75
CA GLY A 214 -4.34 -4.88 -6.33
C GLY A 214 -3.75 -3.55 -5.91
N ALA A 215 -3.13 -2.78 -6.81
CA ALA A 215 -2.59 -1.45 -6.52
C ALA A 215 -3.68 -0.39 -6.30
N SER A 216 -4.94 -0.66 -6.64
CA SER A 216 -6.08 0.16 -6.22
C SER A 216 -6.43 -0.18 -4.77
N PHE A 217 -6.25 0.78 -3.87
CA PHE A 217 -6.74 0.73 -2.48
C PHE A 217 -8.28 0.74 -2.37
N ASP A 218 -8.97 0.39 -3.45
CA ASP A 218 -10.42 0.32 -3.54
C ASP A 218 -10.83 -1.10 -3.13
N ARG A 219 -11.11 -1.29 -1.83
CA ARG A 219 -12.01 -2.38 -1.45
C ARG A 219 -13.39 -2.00 -1.95
N VAL A 220 -13.88 -2.76 -2.94
CA VAL A 220 -15.31 -2.83 -3.32
C VAL A 220 -16.14 -3.21 -2.10
#